data_AF-A0A6A4KTW6-F1
#
_entry.id   AF-A0A6A4KTW6-F1
#
_cell.length_a   1.000
_cell.length_b   1.000
_cell.length_c   1.000
_cell.angle_alpha   90.00
_cell.angle_beta   90.00
_cell.angle_gamma   90.00
#
_symmetry.space_group_name_H-M   'P 1'
#
loop_
_entity.id
_entity.type
_entity.pdbx_description
1 polymer ?
#
loop_
_entity_poly.entity_id
_entity_poly.type
_entity_poly.pdbx_seq_one_letter_code
_entity_poly.pdbx_strand_id
1 'polypeptide(L)'
;MVIVVVTVLLGVLLGALFLIPRQLKSDPSKKSQLNANAKVYDVTSYVEEHPGGDAILAHAGDDSTEGFYGPQHATRVFDMIDDFYIGDLEKI
;
A
#
# COMPACT_ATOMS: atom_id res chain seq x y z
N MET A 1 -23.38 32.09 -6.02
CA MET A 1 -23.79 30.81 -5.40
C MET A 1 -23.67 29.62 -6.35
N VAL A 2 -24.04 29.72 -7.63
CA VAL A 2 -23.99 28.59 -8.58
C VAL A 2 -22.57 28.06 -8.84
N ILE A 3 -21.57 28.95 -8.97
CA ILE A 3 -20.18 28.56 -9.25
C ILE A 3 -19.58 27.71 -8.11
N VAL A 4 -19.88 28.07 -6.85
CA VAL A 4 -19.37 27.36 -5.66
C VAL A 4 -19.95 25.94 -5.58
N VAL A 5 -21.21 25.76 -5.96
CA VAL A 5 -21.84 24.43 -5.97
C VAL A 5 -21.23 23.55 -7.06
N VAL A 6 -20.94 24.11 -8.24
CA VAL A 6 -20.32 23.37 -9.35
C VAL A 6 -18.89 22.96 -9.01
N THR A 7 -18.09 23.84 -8.40
CA THR A 7 -16.69 23.52 -8.03
C THR A 7 -16.63 22.48 -6.91
N VAL A 8 -17.53 22.53 -5.92
CA VAL A 8 -17.62 21.53 -4.86
C VAL A 8 -18.06 20.17 -5.42
N LEU A 9 -19.06 20.14 -6.30
CA LEU A 9 -19.52 18.89 -6.92
C LEU A 9 -18.46 18.27 -7.84
N LEU A 10 -17.75 19.06 -8.65
CA LEU A 10 -16.66 18.55 -9.49
C LEU A 10 -15.50 18.02 -8.64
N GLY A 11 -15.14 18.72 -7.55
CA GLY A 11 -14.09 18.29 -6.63
C GLY A 11 -14.40 16.96 -5.96
N VAL A 12 -15.65 16.76 -5.52
CA VAL A 12 -16.10 15.48 -4.93
C VAL A 12 -16.12 14.36 -5.97
N LEU A 13 -16.58 14.63 -7.20
CA LEU A 13 -16.65 13.63 -8.27
C LEU A 13 -15.25 13.19 -8.74
N LEU A 14 -14.31 14.13 -8.85
CA LEU A 14 -12.92 13.85 -9.23
C LEU A 14 -12.14 13.18 -8.10
N GLY A 15 -12.37 13.58 -6.84
CA GLY A 15 -11.76 12.93 -5.67
C GLY A 15 -12.17 11.46 -5.51
N ALA A 16 -13.42 11.13 -5.86
CA ALA A 16 -13.91 9.75 -5.85
C ALA A 16 -13.23 8.87 -6.92
N LEU A 17 -12.71 9.44 -8.01
CA LEU A 17 -11.99 8.69 -9.05
C LEU A 17 -10.56 8.32 -8.63
N PHE A 18 -9.93 9.12 -7.76
CA PHE A 18 -8.57 8.88 -7.26
C PHE A 18 -8.54 7.82 -6.14
N LEU A 19 -9.67 7.62 -5.44
CA LEU A 19 -9.81 6.67 -4.33
C LEU A 19 -10.27 5.27 -4.74
N ILE A 20 -10.41 4.97 -6.04
CA ILE A 20 -10.65 3.61 -6.48
C ILE A 20 -9.29 2.94 -6.72
N PRO A 21 -8.81 2.06 -5.82
CA PRO A 21 -7.63 1.26 -6.11
C PRO A 21 -7.94 0.42 -7.34
N ARG A 22 -7.16 0.66 -8.39
CA ARG A 22 -7.20 -0.07 -9.64
C ARG A 22 -6.84 -1.52 -9.31
N GLN A 23 -7.84 -2.40 -9.22
CA GLN A 23 -7.66 -3.83 -8.97
C GLN A 23 -6.62 -4.40 -9.95
N LEU A 24 -5.41 -4.65 -9.44
CA LEU A 24 -4.34 -5.31 -10.19
C LEU A 24 -4.72 -6.77 -10.35
N LYS A 25 -4.76 -7.21 -11.60
CA LYS A 25 -5.13 -8.55 -12.01
C LYS A 25 -4.16 -9.56 -11.36
N SER A 26 -4.65 -10.34 -10.40
CA SER A 26 -3.87 -11.40 -9.78
C SER A 26 -3.64 -12.58 -10.76
N ASP A 27 -2.38 -12.99 -10.90
CA ASP A 27 -1.96 -14.12 -11.72
C ASP A 27 -2.31 -15.45 -11.01
N PRO A 28 -3.13 -16.33 -11.60
CA PRO A 28 -3.56 -17.58 -10.98
C PRO A 28 -2.43 -18.61 -10.78
N SER A 29 -1.24 -18.40 -11.36
CA SER A 29 -0.12 -19.35 -11.30
C SER A 29 0.74 -19.25 -10.02
N LYS A 30 0.68 -18.14 -9.27
CA LYS A 30 1.39 -17.97 -7.97
C LYS A 30 0.61 -18.46 -6.75
N LYS A 31 -0.49 -19.22 -6.93
CA LYS A 31 -1.33 -19.68 -5.80
C LYS A 31 -0.71 -20.76 -4.90
N SER A 32 0.43 -21.35 -5.28
CA SER A 32 0.98 -22.56 -4.62
C SER A 32 2.06 -22.30 -3.55
N GLN A 33 2.26 -21.06 -3.08
CA GLN A 33 3.13 -20.77 -1.93
C GLN A 33 2.40 -20.03 -0.78
N LEU A 34 1.07 -19.91 -0.86
CA LEU A 34 0.24 -19.13 0.07
C LEU A 34 -0.18 -19.91 1.34
N ASN A 35 0.66 -20.81 1.85
CA ASN A 35 0.39 -21.51 3.12
C ASN A 35 1.02 -20.81 4.34
N ALA A 36 1.62 -19.64 4.15
CA ALA A 36 2.03 -18.75 5.23
C ALA A 36 1.03 -17.59 5.31
N ASN A 37 0.51 -17.32 6.51
CA ASN A 37 -0.28 -16.12 6.80
C ASN A 37 0.52 -14.89 6.35
N ALA A 38 0.03 -14.15 5.36
CA ALA A 38 0.71 -12.95 4.89
C ALA A 38 0.62 -11.90 5.99
N LYS A 39 1.76 -11.30 6.35
CA LYS A 39 1.81 -10.28 7.41
C LYS A 39 1.39 -8.93 6.88
N VAL A 40 0.67 -8.17 7.70
CA VAL A 40 0.21 -6.82 7.40
C VAL A 40 0.93 -5.84 8.32
N TYR A 41 1.42 -4.75 7.73
CA TYR A 41 2.20 -3.73 8.42
C TYR A 41 1.60 -2.35 8.17
N ASP A 42 1.46 -1.54 9.22
CA ASP A 42 1.06 -0.14 9.14
C ASP A 42 2.30 0.76 9.27
N VAL A 43 2.79 1.24 8.13
CA VAL A 43 3.95 2.13 8.04
C VAL A 43 3.55 3.61 7.97
N THR A 44 2.29 3.97 8.26
CA THR A 44 1.77 5.35 8.11
C THR A 44 2.62 6.37 8.86
N SER A 45 3.09 6.03 10.06
CA SER A 45 3.94 6.90 10.87
C SER A 45 5.36 7.09 10.31
N TYR A 46 5.80 6.24 9.39
CA TYR A 46 7.16 6.23 8.85
C TYR A 46 7.26 6.82 7.43
N VAL A 47 6.13 7.09 6.77
CA VAL A 47 6.09 7.55 5.36
C VAL A 47 7.01 8.76 5.11
N GLU A 48 6.94 9.78 5.98
CA GLU A 48 7.73 11.01 5.86
C GLU A 48 9.23 10.81 6.17
N GLU A 49 9.56 9.75 6.91
CA GLU A 49 10.93 9.42 7.30
C GLU A 49 11.60 8.45 6.33
N HIS A 50 10.85 7.89 5.38
CA HIS A 50 11.34 6.89 4.45
C HIS A 50 12.40 7.48 3.49
N PRO A 51 13.65 6.98 3.50
CA PRO A 51 14.72 7.52 2.64
C PRO A 51 14.45 7.42 1.14
N GLY A 52 13.59 6.50 0.71
CA GLY A 52 13.15 6.37 -0.68
C GLY A 52 11.99 7.29 -1.07
N GLY A 53 11.54 8.17 -0.16
CA GLY A 53 10.42 9.09 -0.36
C GLY A 53 9.11 8.35 -0.70
N ASP A 54 8.32 8.92 -1.61
CA ASP A 54 7.02 8.42 -2.06
C ASP A 54 7.04 6.99 -2.62
N ALA A 55 8.21 6.41 -2.89
CA ALA A 55 8.34 5.01 -3.31
C ALA A 55 7.73 4.03 -2.31
N ILE A 56 7.63 4.39 -1.02
CA ILE A 56 6.94 3.58 0.01
C ILE A 56 5.44 3.41 -0.28
N LEU A 57 4.82 4.33 -1.03
CA LEU A 57 3.39 4.33 -1.33
C LEU A 57 3.04 3.56 -2.60
N ALA A 58 4.04 3.10 -3.38
CA ALA A 58 3.83 2.48 -4.69
C ALA A 58 2.89 1.25 -4.65
N HIS A 59 2.86 0.54 -3.52
CA HIS A 59 2.04 -0.65 -3.28
C HIS A 59 1.22 -0.54 -1.99
N ALA A 60 0.89 0.68 -1.54
CA ALA A 60 0.08 0.87 -0.34
C ALA A 60 -1.29 0.17 -0.48
N GLY A 61 -1.61 -0.72 0.47
CA GLY A 61 -2.83 -1.53 0.45
C GLY A 61 -2.77 -2.79 -0.43
N ASP A 62 -1.60 -3.13 -0.98
CA ASP A 62 -1.36 -4.34 -1.77
C ASP A 62 -0.05 -5.03 -1.32
N ASP A 63 0.28 -6.17 -1.95
CA ASP A 63 1.53 -6.90 -1.70
C ASP A 63 2.75 -6.04 -2.10
N SER A 64 3.50 -5.62 -1.08
CA SER A 64 4.72 -4.83 -1.21
C SER A 64 6.00 -5.68 -1.13
N THR A 65 5.90 -7.02 -1.10
CA THR A 65 7.02 -7.95 -0.84
C THR A 65 8.20 -7.71 -1.79
N GLU A 66 7.95 -7.66 -3.10
CA GLU A 66 9.02 -7.48 -4.09
C GLU A 66 9.72 -6.11 -3.95
N GLY A 67 8.96 -5.06 -3.62
CA GLY A 67 9.51 -3.73 -3.36
C GLY A 67 10.29 -3.67 -2.05
N PHE A 68 9.81 -4.33 -1.00
CA PHE A 68 10.47 -4.35 0.31
C PHE A 68 11.78 -5.14 0.30
N TYR A 69 11.84 -6.30 -0.36
CA TYR A 69 13.07 -7.12 -0.43
C TYR A 69 14.01 -6.75 -1.59
N GLY A 70 13.79 -5.60 -2.24
CA GLY A 70 14.63 -5.12 -3.33
C GLY A 70 16.05 -4.70 -2.89
N PRO A 71 16.98 -4.55 -3.84
CA PRO A 71 18.40 -4.23 -3.56
C PRO A 71 18.62 -2.87 -2.91
N GLN A 72 17.59 -2.01 -2.85
CA GLN A 72 17.64 -0.71 -2.21
C GLN A 72 17.64 -0.76 -0.67
N HIS A 73 17.18 -1.86 -0.06
CA HIS A 73 17.13 -1.99 1.40
C HIS A 73 18.31 -2.81 1.94
N ALA A 74 18.95 -2.29 2.98
CA ALA A 74 19.98 -3.03 3.73
C ALA A 74 19.33 -4.06 4.66
N THR A 75 20.04 -5.15 4.98
CA THR A 75 19.50 -6.25 5.82
C THR A 75 18.93 -5.78 7.16
N ARG A 76 19.52 -4.75 7.78
CA ARG A 76 19.03 -4.14 9.04
C ARG A 76 17.62 -3.54 8.96
N VAL A 77 17.14 -3.22 7.76
CA VAL A 77 15.78 -2.69 7.56
C VAL A 77 14.74 -3.78 7.81
N PHE A 78 15.10 -5.05 7.63
CA PHE A 78 14.20 -6.18 7.83
C PHE A 78 13.90 -6.44 9.31
N ASP A 79 14.73 -5.95 10.22
CA ASP A 79 14.47 -6.04 11.67
C ASP A 79 13.52 -4.90 12.14
N MET A 80 13.47 -3.78 11.41
CA MET A 80 12.65 -2.62 11.78
C MET A 80 11.17 -2.80 11.43
N ILE A 81 10.85 -3.67 10.47
CA ILE A 81 9.48 -3.81 9.98
C ILE A 81 8.53 -4.40 11.03
N ASP A 82 9.06 -5.16 12.00
CA ASP A 82 8.29 -5.78 13.06
C ASP A 82 7.62 -4.75 13.99
N ASP A 83 8.19 -3.55 14.14
CA ASP A 83 7.58 -2.45 14.91
C ASP A 83 6.28 -1.94 14.27
N PHE A 84 6.09 -2.18 12.97
CA PHE A 84 4.92 -1.76 12.20
C PHE A 84 3.89 -2.89 12.01
N TYR A 85 4.13 -4.09 12.56
CA TYR A 85 3.25 -5.23 12.38
C TYR A 85 1.90 -5.04 13.07
N ILE A 86 0.80 -5.21 12.31
CA ILE A 86 -0.57 -5.05 12.84
C ILE A 86 -1.38 -6.35 12.82
N GLY A 87 -0.90 -7.41 12.17
CA GLY A 87 -1.60 -8.68 12.13
C GLY A 87 -1.34 -9.49 10.88
N ASP A 88 -2.01 -10.62 10.80
CA ASP A 88 -1.99 -11.51 9.64
C ASP A 88 -3.22 -11.24 8.75
N LEU A 89 -3.03 -11.30 7.44
CA LEU A 89 -4.09 -11.19 6.45
C LEU A 89 -4.97 -12.44 6.48
N GLU A 90 -6.24 -12.26 6.84
CA GLU A 90 -7.24 -13.33 6.82
C GLU A 90 -7.63 -13.66 5.38
N LYS A 91 -7.59 -14.96 5.03
CA LYS A 91 -8.16 -15.45 3.78
C LYS A 91 -9.66 -15.65 3.96
N ILE A 92 -10.44 -14.87 3.23
CA ILE A 92 -11.90 -15.04 3.08
C ILE A 92 -12.19 -16.15 2.06
#